data_AF-A0AAQ4PND5-F1
#
_entry.id   AF-A0AAQ4PND5-F1
#
_cell.length_a   1.000
_cell.length_b   1.000
_cell.length_c   1.000
_cell.angle_alpha   90.00
_cell.angle_beta   90.00
_cell.angle_gamma   90.00
#
_symmetry.space_group_name_H-M   'P 1'
#
loop_
_entity.id
_entity.type
_entity.pdbx_description
1 polymer ?
#
loop_
_entity_poly.entity_id
_entity_poly.type
_entity_poly.pdbx_seq_one_letter_code
_entity_poly.pdbx_strand_id
1 'polypeptide(L)'
;MFLTPRTSSTWRLAPSPRWWPVNCHSGHALVSQPNGAARDQETKRKARPSCQAVLDRFDEQYSQELGDLWESARAVLLDPGSWQYGVMLNRFSIVTGISQILQSQGFSTLLPQTRGPAVLPSGPAAVSRSKCRAGKGSLLPPGHISKWPPNDSYLQPDIKSPARDQDLESEPSPVLALKVQDGEKVLDLCSAPGGKAVAILQCATPALLCCNEPDPQRRDWLAKTLESFLSQSLTSRVIVSAQDGRSFGQSEAGTYDKVLVDSPCSNDRSWLYCGGQQGEQRLKERAGLPALQAQLLRSALSAVRPGGVVVYSTCTLSSFENFAVVETVLNDCPEAEPEDLWEEIGIPLSEHFTFRTTHPGGSQTPHNASLQPHNAPSSSYRHRLGLLVVPQPGKTWGPMFLSRIRRRK
;
A
#
# COMPACT_ATOMS: atom_id res chain seq x y z
N MET A 1 5.27 -11.46 0.47
CA MET A 1 4.32 -12.58 0.24
C MET A 1 3.02 -12.26 0.96
N PHE A 2 1.94 -12.08 0.21
CA PHE A 2 0.59 -11.90 0.73
C PHE A 2 -0.18 -13.22 0.63
N LEU A 3 -0.90 -13.58 1.70
CA LEU A 3 -1.62 -14.85 1.81
C LEU A 3 -3.11 -14.60 2.09
N THR A 4 -4.00 -15.31 1.39
CA THR A 4 -5.47 -15.11 1.47
C THR A 4 -6.23 -16.42 1.63
N PRO A 5 -7.28 -16.49 2.47
CA PRO A 5 -8.02 -17.73 2.71
C PRO A 5 -8.87 -18.15 1.50
N ARG A 6 -8.90 -19.46 1.20
CA ARG A 6 -9.63 -20.03 0.06
C ARG A 6 -11.16 -20.03 0.17
N THR A 7 -11.71 -19.90 1.37
CA THR A 7 -13.17 -19.91 1.62
C THR A 7 -13.53 -19.04 2.82
N SER A 8 -14.73 -18.47 2.82
CA SER A 8 -15.28 -17.62 3.89
C SER A 8 -15.62 -18.41 5.16
N SER A 9 -14.61 -18.73 5.97
CA SER A 9 -14.79 -19.19 7.37
C SER A 9 -14.70 -18.01 8.34
N THR A 10 -15.61 -17.98 9.32
CA THR A 10 -15.93 -16.79 10.12
C THR A 10 -14.93 -16.48 11.23
N TRP A 11 -13.93 -15.66 10.92
CA TRP A 11 -13.02 -15.08 11.92
C TRP A 11 -13.52 -13.69 12.39
N ARG A 12 -13.73 -13.52 13.69
CA ARG A 12 -14.32 -12.29 14.27
C ARG A 12 -13.26 -11.21 14.51
N LEU A 13 -13.13 -10.25 13.60
CA LEU A 13 -12.30 -9.04 13.78
C LEU A 13 -13.12 -7.75 13.58
N ALA A 14 -12.64 -6.63 14.15
CA ALA A 14 -13.40 -5.37 14.27
C ALA A 14 -13.32 -4.50 12.99
N PRO A 15 -14.33 -3.63 12.72
CA PRO A 15 -14.51 -3.03 11.40
C PRO A 15 -13.58 -1.84 11.14
N SER A 16 -12.57 -2.06 10.29
CA SER A 16 -11.95 -1.04 9.41
C SER A 16 -11.08 -1.78 8.37
N PRO A 17 -10.86 -1.25 7.16
CA PRO A 17 -9.99 -1.88 6.17
C PRO A 17 -8.53 -1.73 6.61
N ARG A 18 -8.10 -2.63 7.49
CA ARG A 18 -6.73 -2.68 8.03
C ARG A 18 -6.02 -3.90 7.51
N TRP A 19 -4.90 -3.62 6.84
CA TRP A 19 -3.75 -4.51 6.81
C TRP A 19 -3.39 -4.86 8.26
N TRP A 20 -3.52 -6.13 8.63
CA TRP A 20 -3.03 -6.66 9.89
C TRP A 20 -1.79 -7.51 9.60
N PRO A 21 -0.57 -6.99 9.80
CA PRO A 21 0.57 -7.86 9.96
C PRO A 21 0.46 -8.50 11.36
N VAL A 22 0.81 -9.77 11.48
CA VAL A 22 0.74 -10.50 12.76
C VAL A 22 2.14 -10.54 13.36
N ASN A 23 2.32 -10.04 14.58
CA ASN A 23 3.55 -10.25 15.34
C ASN A 23 3.25 -10.86 16.71
N CYS A 24 3.58 -12.14 16.88
CA CYS A 24 3.45 -12.85 18.15
C CYS A 24 4.70 -12.55 19.01
N HIS A 25 4.67 -11.47 19.79
CA HIS A 25 5.74 -11.09 20.73
C HIS A 25 5.26 -11.15 22.19
N SER A 26 4.69 -12.29 22.57
CA SER A 26 4.69 -12.78 23.96
C SER A 26 4.33 -14.27 23.96
N GLY A 27 5.06 -15.07 24.73
CA GLY A 27 4.87 -16.54 24.78
C GLY A 27 3.59 -17.01 25.47
N HIS A 28 2.69 -16.11 25.88
CA HIS A 28 1.43 -16.43 26.55
C HIS A 28 0.32 -15.41 26.20
N ALA A 29 -0.45 -15.72 25.15
CA ALA A 29 -1.76 -15.11 24.91
C ALA A 29 -2.70 -16.08 24.15
N LEU A 30 -3.29 -17.00 24.92
CA LEU A 30 -4.53 -17.73 24.59
C LEU A 30 -4.60 -18.52 23.27
N VAL A 31 -3.81 -19.60 23.19
CA VAL A 31 -4.34 -20.87 22.68
C VAL A 31 -4.79 -21.70 23.89
N SER A 32 -6.02 -21.47 24.34
CA SER A 32 -6.69 -22.38 25.29
C SER A 32 -7.43 -23.46 24.51
N GLN A 33 -6.95 -24.71 24.58
CA GLN A 33 -7.71 -25.86 24.09
C GLN A 33 -9.03 -26.00 24.86
N PRO A 34 -10.15 -26.36 24.22
CA PRO A 34 -11.42 -26.57 24.90
C PRO A 34 -11.44 -27.95 25.57
N ASN A 35 -10.97 -28.04 26.82
CA ASN A 35 -11.20 -29.19 27.68
C ASN A 35 -12.40 -28.93 28.60
N GLY A 36 -13.45 -29.74 28.46
CA GLY A 36 -14.46 -29.98 29.51
C GLY A 36 -15.47 -28.88 29.81
N ALA A 37 -16.66 -28.99 29.22
CA ALA A 37 -17.94 -28.54 29.78
C ALA A 37 -18.04 -27.09 30.32
N ALA A 38 -18.14 -26.11 29.42
CA ALA A 38 -18.70 -24.78 29.73
C ALA A 38 -19.75 -24.40 28.68
N ARG A 39 -20.93 -23.98 29.15
CA ARG A 39 -22.19 -23.82 28.39
C ARG A 39 -22.08 -22.94 27.13
N ASP A 40 -22.78 -23.35 26.08
CA ASP A 40 -23.06 -22.51 24.91
C ASP A 40 -23.73 -21.19 25.30
N GLN A 41 -23.02 -20.08 25.08
CA GLN A 41 -23.63 -18.77 24.84
C GLN A 41 -22.99 -18.15 23.60
N GLU A 42 -23.50 -18.56 22.44
CA GLU A 42 -23.19 -17.96 21.16
C GLU A 42 -23.72 -16.51 21.11
N THR A 43 -22.94 -15.57 21.65
CA THR A 43 -23.24 -14.14 21.57
C THR A 43 -23.02 -13.65 20.14
N LYS A 44 -24.09 -13.72 19.34
CA LYS A 44 -24.20 -13.06 18.04
C LYS A 44 -24.10 -11.54 18.25
N ARG A 45 -22.90 -10.98 18.05
CA ARG A 45 -22.70 -9.54 17.86
C ARG A 45 -23.58 -9.13 16.67
N LYS A 46 -24.66 -8.38 16.92
CA LYS A 46 -25.52 -7.85 15.86
C LYS A 46 -24.66 -7.08 14.86
N ALA A 47 -24.81 -7.37 13.57
CA ALA A 47 -24.19 -6.59 12.51
C ALA A 47 -24.60 -5.12 12.69
N ARG A 48 -23.65 -4.19 12.59
CA ARG A 48 -23.99 -2.76 12.61
C ARG A 48 -24.74 -2.45 11.30
N PRO A 49 -25.92 -1.82 11.36
CA PRO A 49 -26.60 -1.38 10.15
C PRO A 49 -25.72 -0.35 9.43
N SER A 50 -25.85 -0.28 8.10
CA SER A 50 -25.19 0.74 7.32
C SER A 50 -25.74 2.14 7.62
N CYS A 51 -24.92 3.16 7.47
CA CYS A 51 -25.33 4.55 7.56
C CYS A 51 -26.16 4.92 6.32
N GLN A 52 -27.48 5.04 6.47
CA GLN A 52 -28.39 5.23 5.34
C GLN A 52 -28.05 6.49 4.53
N ALA A 53 -27.81 7.64 5.17
CA ALA A 53 -27.46 8.88 4.47
C ALA A 53 -26.17 8.74 3.61
N VAL A 54 -25.18 7.98 4.07
CA VAL A 54 -23.96 7.69 3.29
C VAL A 54 -24.28 6.77 2.12
N LEU A 55 -25.08 5.73 2.36
CA LEU A 55 -25.50 4.79 1.33
C LEU A 55 -26.33 5.48 0.24
N ASP A 56 -27.31 6.32 0.59
CA ASP A 56 -28.13 7.07 -0.36
C ASP A 56 -27.26 7.98 -1.25
N ARG A 57 -26.26 8.65 -0.66
CA ARG A 57 -25.33 9.50 -1.43
C ARG A 57 -24.36 8.70 -2.31
N PHE A 58 -23.98 7.50 -1.87
CA PHE A 58 -23.20 6.58 -2.71
C PHE A 58 -24.07 6.00 -3.83
N ASP A 59 -25.33 5.68 -3.58
CA ASP A 59 -26.29 5.23 -4.60
C ASP A 59 -26.52 6.30 -5.66
N GLU A 60 -26.73 7.56 -5.27
CA GLU A 60 -26.88 8.69 -6.19
C GLU A 60 -25.66 8.89 -7.08
N GLN A 61 -24.45 8.90 -6.50
CA GLN A 61 -23.22 9.22 -7.22
C GLN A 61 -22.67 8.02 -8.00
N TYR A 62 -22.57 6.85 -7.38
CA TYR A 62 -21.87 5.71 -7.95
C TYR A 62 -22.70 4.94 -8.98
N SER A 63 -24.04 5.03 -8.94
CA SER A 63 -24.87 4.57 -10.07
C SER A 63 -24.55 5.35 -11.35
N GLN A 64 -24.40 6.68 -11.27
CA GLN A 64 -24.01 7.53 -12.40
C GLN A 64 -22.57 7.29 -12.83
N GLU A 65 -21.64 7.18 -11.87
CA GLU A 65 -20.23 7.01 -12.18
C GLU A 65 -19.88 5.62 -12.72
N LEU A 66 -20.46 4.53 -12.19
CA LEU A 66 -20.07 3.15 -12.50
C LEU A 66 -21.07 2.41 -13.41
N GLY A 67 -22.32 2.88 -13.53
CA GLY A 67 -23.39 2.17 -14.22
C GLY A 67 -23.64 0.80 -13.59
N ASP A 68 -23.81 -0.22 -14.43
CA ASP A 68 -24.12 -1.60 -14.05
C ASP A 68 -23.13 -2.21 -13.04
N LEU A 69 -21.87 -1.73 -13.00
CA LEU A 69 -20.87 -2.18 -12.02
C LEU A 69 -21.20 -1.74 -10.58
N TRP A 70 -22.10 -0.76 -10.40
CA TRP A 70 -22.47 -0.28 -9.06
C TRP A 70 -23.26 -1.33 -8.27
N GLU A 71 -24.26 -1.99 -8.85
CA GLU A 71 -25.15 -2.89 -8.10
C GLU A 71 -24.38 -4.03 -7.43
N SER A 72 -23.46 -4.64 -8.16
CA SER A 72 -22.57 -5.70 -7.67
C SER A 72 -21.51 -5.19 -6.70
N ALA A 73 -20.97 -3.98 -6.90
CA ALA A 73 -20.04 -3.35 -5.97
C ALA A 73 -20.70 -2.99 -4.63
N ARG A 74 -21.91 -2.42 -4.70
CA ARG A 74 -22.79 -2.10 -3.58
C ARG A 74 -23.11 -3.34 -2.75
N ALA A 75 -23.46 -4.45 -3.40
CA ALA A 75 -23.74 -5.71 -2.71
C ALA A 75 -22.54 -6.20 -1.87
N VAL A 76 -21.32 -6.15 -2.43
CA VAL A 76 -20.09 -6.49 -1.69
C VAL A 76 -19.77 -5.48 -0.60
N LEU A 77 -19.95 -4.18 -0.86
CA LEU A 77 -19.75 -3.13 0.14
C LEU A 77 -20.72 -3.22 1.32
N LEU A 78 -21.93 -3.77 1.11
CA LEU A 78 -22.93 -3.97 2.15
C LEU A 78 -22.84 -5.32 2.88
N ASP A 79 -21.98 -6.24 2.43
CA ASP A 79 -21.67 -7.50 3.13
C ASP A 79 -20.19 -7.56 3.59
N PRO A 80 -19.90 -7.15 4.84
CA PRO A 80 -18.56 -7.25 5.42
C PRO A 80 -18.07 -8.69 5.63
N GLY A 81 -18.98 -9.68 5.59
CA GLY A 81 -18.63 -11.09 5.63
C GLY A 81 -17.99 -11.60 4.33
N SER A 82 -18.27 -10.93 3.20
CA SER A 82 -17.68 -11.22 1.90
C SER A 82 -16.26 -10.65 1.72
N TRP A 83 -15.84 -9.69 2.55
CA TRP A 83 -14.60 -8.94 2.35
C TRP A 83 -13.36 -9.82 2.49
N GLN A 84 -12.55 -9.87 1.43
CA GLN A 84 -11.24 -10.51 1.45
C GLN A 84 -10.20 -9.65 2.19
N TYR A 85 -9.23 -10.32 2.81
CA TYR A 85 -8.11 -9.73 3.54
C TYR A 85 -6.83 -10.50 3.22
N GLY A 86 -5.72 -9.77 3.07
CA GLY A 86 -4.38 -10.34 2.90
C GLY A 86 -3.59 -10.34 4.20
N VAL A 87 -2.88 -11.45 4.48
CA VAL A 87 -1.89 -11.53 5.55
C VAL A 87 -0.53 -11.16 4.98
N MET A 88 0.08 -10.10 5.53
CA MET A 88 1.43 -9.66 5.19
C MET A 88 2.43 -10.27 6.18
N LEU A 89 3.37 -11.06 5.68
CA LEU A 89 4.41 -11.67 6.51
C LEU A 89 5.48 -10.65 6.90
N ASN A 90 5.80 -10.54 8.20
CA ASN A 90 6.88 -9.68 8.68
C ASN A 90 8.24 -10.38 8.49
N ARG A 91 9.04 -9.92 7.51
CA ARG A 91 10.40 -10.41 7.21
C ARG A 91 11.41 -10.15 8.33
N PHE A 92 11.06 -9.32 9.31
CA PHE A 92 11.87 -9.07 10.51
C PHE A 92 11.57 -10.05 11.65
N SER A 93 10.54 -10.91 11.50
CA SER A 93 10.23 -11.96 12.46
C SER A 93 11.09 -13.20 12.23
N ILE A 94 11.56 -13.80 13.32
CA ILE A 94 12.40 -15.02 13.32
C ILE A 94 11.53 -16.30 13.23
N VAL A 95 10.21 -16.17 13.32
CA VAL A 95 9.28 -17.31 13.37
C VAL A 95 9.25 -18.04 12.03
N THR A 96 9.91 -19.20 11.98
CA THR A 96 9.86 -20.12 10.85
C THR A 96 8.52 -20.88 10.81
N GLY A 97 8.16 -21.43 9.64
CA GLY A 97 6.94 -22.25 9.51
C GLY A 97 5.63 -21.49 9.28
N ILE A 98 5.59 -20.15 9.41
CA ILE A 98 4.35 -19.38 9.26
C ILE A 98 3.67 -19.63 7.90
N SER A 99 4.43 -19.65 6.80
CA SER A 99 3.85 -19.91 5.47
C SER A 99 3.20 -21.29 5.38
N GLN A 100 3.80 -22.32 5.97
CA GLN A 100 3.23 -23.67 6.04
C GLN A 100 1.98 -23.74 6.93
N ILE A 101 1.96 -23.01 8.05
CA ILE A 101 0.80 -22.92 8.94
C ILE A 101 -0.38 -22.22 8.24
N LEU A 102 -0.12 -21.14 7.52
CA LEU A 102 -1.16 -20.44 6.75
C LEU A 102 -1.63 -21.31 5.57
N GLN A 103 -0.74 -22.01 4.88
CA GLN A 103 -1.10 -22.96 3.82
C GLN A 103 -1.98 -24.12 4.33
N SER A 104 -1.68 -24.68 5.51
CA SER A 104 -2.52 -25.74 6.11
C SER A 104 -3.87 -25.22 6.61
N GLN A 105 -3.98 -23.93 6.93
CA GLN A 105 -5.24 -23.22 7.18
C GLN A 105 -5.98 -22.81 5.88
N GLY A 106 -5.51 -23.24 4.71
CA GLY A 106 -6.15 -22.97 3.43
C GLY A 106 -5.89 -21.58 2.87
N PHE A 107 -4.85 -20.87 3.33
CA PHE A 107 -4.39 -19.65 2.67
C PHE A 107 -3.52 -19.99 1.45
N SER A 108 -3.64 -19.21 0.38
CA SER A 108 -2.75 -19.28 -0.79
C SER A 108 -2.09 -17.93 -1.06
N THR A 109 -0.92 -17.96 -1.69
CA THR A 109 -0.32 -16.75 -2.28
C THR A 109 -1.22 -16.27 -3.40
N LEU A 110 -1.47 -14.95 -3.47
CA LEU A 110 -2.35 -14.36 -4.49
C LEU A 110 -1.80 -14.46 -5.92
N LEU A 111 -0.49 -14.69 -6.09
CA LEU A 111 0.09 -15.08 -7.38
C LEU A 111 1.04 -16.28 -7.22
N PRO A 112 1.20 -17.13 -8.26
CA PRO A 112 2.21 -18.18 -8.27
C PRO A 112 3.62 -17.58 -8.24
N GLN A 113 4.54 -18.16 -7.47
CA GLN A 113 5.95 -17.86 -7.67
C GLN A 113 6.39 -18.38 -9.04
N THR A 114 6.85 -17.46 -9.89
CA THR A 114 7.56 -17.73 -11.14
C THR A 114 8.74 -18.66 -10.86
N ARG A 115 8.56 -19.95 -11.15
CA ARG A 115 9.65 -20.92 -11.05
C ARG A 115 10.68 -20.60 -12.12
N GLY A 116 11.78 -19.98 -11.72
CA GLY A 116 12.99 -19.91 -12.54
C GLY A 116 13.41 -21.32 -13.03
N PRO A 117 14.08 -21.41 -14.20
CA PRO A 117 14.31 -22.69 -14.87
C PRO A 117 15.08 -23.67 -13.98
N ALA A 118 14.68 -24.93 -14.03
CA ALA A 118 15.19 -25.98 -13.15
C ALA A 118 16.70 -26.21 -13.36
N VAL A 119 17.48 -25.98 -12.30
CA VAL A 119 18.91 -26.30 -12.27
C VAL A 119 19.10 -27.81 -12.05
N LEU A 120 19.71 -28.48 -13.03
CA LEU A 120 20.12 -29.88 -12.97
C LEU A 120 21.31 -30.09 -12.00
N PRO A 121 21.52 -31.31 -11.47
CA PRO A 121 22.31 -31.49 -10.25
C PRO A 121 23.84 -31.58 -10.44
N SER A 122 24.54 -30.85 -9.56
CA SER A 122 25.84 -31.15 -8.92
C SER A 122 27.10 -31.50 -9.74
N GLY A 123 28.15 -30.69 -9.56
CA GLY A 123 29.57 -31.02 -9.79
C GLY A 123 30.48 -30.20 -8.83
N PRO A 124 31.62 -30.71 -8.34
CA PRO A 124 32.30 -30.11 -7.18
C PRO A 124 33.43 -29.11 -7.50
N ALA A 125 33.51 -28.09 -6.63
CA ALA A 125 34.71 -27.37 -6.14
C ALA A 125 35.72 -26.73 -7.13
N ALA A 126 35.89 -25.41 -7.00
CA ALA A 126 37.18 -24.72 -7.19
C ALA A 126 37.30 -23.54 -6.22
N VAL A 127 38.41 -23.47 -5.49
CA VAL A 127 38.75 -22.38 -4.55
C VAL A 127 39.71 -21.41 -5.23
N SER A 128 39.57 -20.10 -4.99
CA SER A 128 40.70 -19.17 -5.18
C SER A 128 40.71 -18.04 -4.15
N ARG A 129 41.92 -17.64 -3.73
CA ARG A 129 42.21 -16.60 -2.73
C ARG A 129 42.91 -15.42 -3.39
N SER A 130 42.64 -14.20 -2.93
CA SER A 130 43.54 -13.05 -3.16
C SER A 130 43.48 -12.05 -1.99
N LYS A 131 44.66 -11.63 -1.51
CA LYS A 131 44.90 -10.64 -0.44
C LYS A 131 45.33 -9.30 -1.05
N CYS A 132 45.11 -8.19 -0.32
CA CYS A 132 45.97 -6.98 -0.15
C CYS A 132 45.14 -5.80 0.39
N ARG A 133 45.66 -4.71 0.98
CA ARG A 133 46.81 -4.45 1.90
C ARG A 133 46.61 -3.01 2.43
N ALA A 134 46.98 -2.68 3.68
CA ALA A 134 46.64 -1.39 4.32
C ALA A 134 47.72 -0.28 4.19
N GLY A 135 47.31 0.99 4.34
CA GLY A 135 48.17 2.21 4.41
C GLY A 135 47.60 3.27 5.38
N LYS A 136 48.41 4.24 5.85
CA LYS A 136 48.15 5.10 7.04
C LYS A 136 48.31 6.63 6.80
N GLY A 137 47.59 7.45 7.59
CA GLY A 137 47.92 8.86 7.98
C GLY A 137 47.57 9.99 6.99
N SER A 138 47.39 11.27 7.37
CA SER A 138 47.42 11.93 8.70
C SER A 138 46.85 13.39 8.71
N LEU A 139 46.03 13.75 9.73
CA LEU A 139 45.83 15.03 10.48
C LEU A 139 45.60 16.46 9.85
N LEU A 140 44.36 17.00 10.03
CA LEU A 140 43.91 18.27 10.71
C LEU A 140 44.45 19.70 10.33
N PRO A 141 43.81 20.87 10.68
CA PRO A 141 42.81 21.15 11.76
C PRO A 141 41.57 22.05 11.31
N PRO A 142 40.86 22.88 12.13
CA PRO A 142 39.48 22.54 12.55
C PRO A 142 38.37 23.63 12.44
N GLY A 143 37.09 23.21 12.52
CA GLY A 143 35.93 24.13 12.64
C GLY A 143 34.58 23.45 12.98
N HIS A 144 34.27 23.33 14.28
CA HIS A 144 32.95 23.10 14.93
C HIS A 144 31.82 22.33 14.20
N ILE A 145 31.49 21.11 14.70
CA ILE A 145 30.15 20.64 15.13
C ILE A 145 30.34 19.41 16.05
N SER A 146 29.37 19.12 16.93
CA SER A 146 29.59 18.33 18.15
C SER A 146 29.61 16.80 18.00
N LYS A 147 30.77 16.21 18.34
CA LYS A 147 31.05 14.88 18.93
C LYS A 147 30.03 13.74 18.74
N TRP A 148 30.44 12.75 17.94
CA TRP A 148 30.05 11.33 18.03
C TRP A 148 31.24 10.52 18.60
N PRO A 149 31.06 9.50 19.47
CA PRO A 149 32.17 8.68 19.98
C PRO A 149 32.61 7.61 18.95
N PRO A 150 33.91 7.27 18.87
CA PRO A 150 34.42 6.39 17.82
C PRO A 150 34.37 4.90 18.19
N ASN A 151 34.24 4.07 17.14
CA ASN A 151 34.55 2.64 17.10
C ASN A 151 34.00 1.76 18.23
N ASP A 152 32.90 1.08 17.93
CA ASP A 152 32.68 -0.27 18.45
C ASP A 152 32.54 -1.23 17.27
N SER A 153 33.44 -2.21 17.20
CA SER A 153 33.53 -3.18 16.10
C SER A 153 32.48 -4.28 16.26
N TYR A 154 31.23 -3.98 15.89
CA TYR A 154 30.20 -5.00 15.77
C TYR A 154 30.29 -5.72 14.43
N LEU A 155 30.26 -7.05 14.52
CA LEU A 155 30.32 -7.99 13.41
C LEU A 155 29.28 -7.61 12.33
N GLN A 156 29.76 -7.33 11.12
CA GLN A 156 28.87 -7.34 9.96
C GLN A 156 28.32 -8.77 9.81
N PRO A 157 26.99 -8.99 9.78
CA PRO A 157 26.47 -10.18 9.14
C PRO A 157 26.85 -10.08 7.65
N ASP A 158 27.45 -11.12 7.09
CA ASP A 158 27.88 -11.15 5.68
C ASP A 158 26.68 -10.90 4.74
N ILE A 159 26.50 -9.65 4.30
CA ILE A 159 25.56 -9.29 3.22
C ILE A 159 26.21 -9.66 1.88
N LYS A 160 26.43 -10.97 1.71
CA LYS A 160 26.69 -11.66 0.44
C LYS A 160 25.69 -12.79 0.23
N SER A 161 24.45 -12.55 0.65
CA SER A 161 23.31 -13.18 -0.01
C SER A 161 23.00 -12.34 -1.24
N PRO A 162 23.02 -12.89 -2.48
CA PRO A 162 22.49 -12.16 -3.62
C PRO A 162 21.04 -11.80 -3.30
N ALA A 163 20.62 -10.58 -3.63
CA ALA A 163 19.23 -10.18 -3.52
C ALA A 163 18.41 -11.20 -4.32
N ARG A 164 17.66 -12.05 -3.60
CA ARG A 164 16.69 -12.92 -4.26
C ARG A 164 15.55 -12.00 -4.63
N ASP A 165 15.34 -11.86 -5.93
CA ASP A 165 14.10 -11.38 -6.50
C ASP A 165 12.96 -12.22 -5.90
N GLN A 166 12.37 -11.69 -4.83
CA GLN A 166 11.12 -12.18 -4.30
C GLN A 166 10.08 -11.36 -5.03
N ASP A 167 9.67 -11.88 -6.19
CA ASP A 167 8.59 -11.32 -7.01
C ASP A 167 7.41 -11.01 -6.09
N LEU A 168 7.28 -9.73 -5.75
CA LEU A 168 6.35 -9.25 -4.73
C LEU A 168 5.00 -8.89 -5.37
N GLU A 169 4.78 -9.39 -6.58
CA GLU A 169 3.51 -9.40 -7.28
C GLU A 169 2.52 -10.22 -6.44
N SER A 170 1.55 -9.57 -5.79
CA SER A 170 0.43 -10.30 -5.17
C SER A 170 -0.83 -9.47 -4.93
N GLU A 171 -0.81 -8.14 -5.06
CA GLU A 171 -2.01 -7.30 -4.90
C GLU A 171 -1.79 -5.97 -5.66
N PRO A 172 -2.80 -5.32 -6.26
CA PRO A 172 -2.67 -3.93 -6.69
C PRO A 172 -2.54 -3.09 -5.42
N SER A 173 -1.31 -2.81 -5.01
CA SER A 173 -0.97 -2.09 -3.78
C SER A 173 -0.20 -0.81 -4.11
N PRO A 174 -0.47 0.32 -3.44
CA PRO A 174 0.26 1.57 -3.67
C PRO A 174 1.76 1.42 -3.44
N VAL A 175 2.15 0.54 -2.52
CA VAL A 175 3.54 0.27 -2.15
C VAL A 175 4.27 -0.53 -3.24
N LEU A 176 3.57 -1.48 -3.88
CA LEU A 176 4.12 -2.23 -5.01
C LEU A 176 4.26 -1.34 -6.25
N ALA A 177 3.24 -0.51 -6.53
CA ALA A 177 3.29 0.48 -7.61
C ALA A 177 4.45 1.48 -7.44
N LEU A 178 4.82 1.83 -6.20
CA LEU A 178 5.89 2.79 -5.90
C LEU A 178 7.30 2.27 -6.27
N LYS A 179 7.48 0.94 -6.31
CA LYS A 179 8.74 0.26 -6.67
C LYS A 179 9.96 0.81 -5.92
N VAL A 180 9.85 0.91 -4.60
CA VAL A 180 10.95 1.34 -3.71
C VAL A 180 12.13 0.39 -3.82
N GLN A 181 13.34 0.94 -3.93
CA GLN A 181 14.60 0.21 -3.96
C GLN A 181 15.39 0.38 -2.64
N ASP A 182 16.29 -0.57 -2.37
CA ASP A 182 17.22 -0.47 -1.23
C ASP A 182 18.08 0.80 -1.35
N GLY A 183 18.19 1.55 -0.24
CA GLY A 183 18.97 2.80 -0.18
C GLY A 183 18.26 4.07 -0.68
N GLU A 184 17.03 3.98 -1.20
CA GLU A 184 16.24 5.19 -1.54
C GLU A 184 15.76 5.96 -0.29
N LYS A 185 15.51 7.26 -0.45
CA LYS A 185 14.76 8.09 0.51
C LYS A 185 13.28 8.10 0.16
N VAL A 186 12.44 7.70 1.10
CA VAL A 186 10.99 7.53 0.90
C VAL A 186 10.20 8.42 1.86
N LEU A 187 9.13 9.03 1.37
CA LEU A 187 8.14 9.75 2.16
C LEU A 187 6.79 9.03 2.08
N ASP A 188 6.21 8.65 3.22
CA ASP A 188 4.80 8.29 3.36
C ASP A 188 4.06 9.50 3.95
N LEU A 189 3.42 10.29 3.09
CA LEU A 189 2.94 11.64 3.40
C LEU A 189 1.73 11.66 4.35
N CYS A 190 0.98 10.56 4.41
CA CYS A 190 -0.29 10.41 5.12
C CYS A 190 -0.33 9.04 5.82
N SER A 191 0.69 8.76 6.61
CA SER A 191 1.11 7.40 6.92
C SER A 191 0.20 6.63 7.88
N ALA A 192 -0.55 7.30 8.77
CA ALA A 192 -1.27 6.61 9.82
C ALA A 192 -2.50 5.82 9.31
N PRO A 193 -2.70 4.56 9.72
CA PRO A 193 -2.15 3.95 10.95
C PRO A 193 -0.79 3.24 10.80
N GLY A 194 -0.10 3.33 9.67
CA GLY A 194 1.27 2.81 9.48
C GLY A 194 1.37 1.51 8.68
N GLY A 195 0.24 0.92 8.25
CA GLY A 195 0.26 -0.33 7.50
C GLY A 195 1.04 -0.27 6.18
N LYS A 196 0.99 0.87 5.48
CA LYS A 196 1.75 1.08 4.23
C LYS A 196 3.23 1.40 4.48
N ALA A 197 3.57 2.17 5.51
CA ALA A 197 4.95 2.32 5.98
C ALA A 197 5.60 0.97 6.34
N VAL A 198 4.90 0.11 7.11
CA VAL A 198 5.36 -1.25 7.40
C VAL A 198 5.54 -2.04 6.09
N ALA A 199 4.58 -1.97 5.16
CA ALA A 199 4.69 -2.65 3.87
C ALA A 199 5.91 -2.20 3.05
N ILE A 200 6.23 -0.89 3.01
CA ILE A 200 7.44 -0.36 2.34
C ILE A 200 8.69 -1.06 2.90
N LEU A 201 8.78 -1.18 4.22
CA LEU A 201 9.89 -1.85 4.91
C LEU A 201 9.87 -3.39 4.69
N GLN A 202 8.72 -4.00 4.43
CA GLN A 202 8.67 -5.40 3.99
C GLN A 202 9.20 -5.57 2.56
N CYS A 203 9.03 -4.58 1.68
CA CYS A 203 9.48 -4.63 0.29
C CYS A 203 11.00 -4.39 0.18
N ALA A 204 11.48 -3.31 0.79
CA ALA A 204 12.83 -2.79 0.62
C ALA A 204 13.46 -2.30 1.95
N THR A 205 14.72 -1.92 1.88
CA THR A 205 15.51 -1.31 2.97
C THR A 205 15.88 0.14 2.61
N PRO A 206 14.99 1.12 2.80
CA PRO A 206 15.28 2.53 2.54
C PRO A 206 16.54 3.02 3.30
N ALA A 207 17.20 4.02 2.73
CA ALA A 207 18.15 4.83 3.50
C ALA A 207 17.42 5.67 4.56
N LEU A 208 16.23 6.15 4.21
CA LEU A 208 15.31 6.90 5.07
C LEU A 208 13.87 6.59 4.67
N LEU A 209 13.00 6.35 5.66
CA LEU A 209 11.55 6.41 5.50
C LEU A 209 10.99 7.49 6.45
N CYS A 210 10.45 8.57 5.89
CA CYS A 210 9.74 9.59 6.63
C CYS A 210 8.23 9.25 6.62
N CYS A 211 7.65 8.98 7.79
CA CYS A 211 6.23 8.68 7.98
C CYS A 211 5.55 9.91 8.58
N ASN A 212 4.77 10.64 7.80
CA ASN A 212 4.10 11.85 8.27
C ASN A 212 2.65 11.60 8.68
N GLU A 213 2.26 12.11 9.86
CA GLU A 213 0.86 12.21 10.29
C GLU A 213 0.67 13.44 11.18
N PRO A 214 -0.08 14.47 10.74
CA PRO A 214 -0.30 15.68 11.55
C PRO A 214 -1.22 15.44 12.76
N ASP A 215 -2.23 14.56 12.66
CA ASP A 215 -3.16 14.31 13.77
C ASP A 215 -2.45 13.55 14.92
N PRO A 216 -2.44 14.08 16.16
CA PRO A 216 -1.74 13.43 17.27
C PRO A 216 -2.24 12.02 17.58
N GLN A 217 -3.55 11.77 17.56
CA GLN A 217 -4.12 10.47 17.93
C GLN A 217 -3.80 9.40 16.88
N ARG A 218 -3.84 9.75 15.60
CA ARG A 218 -3.43 8.88 14.49
C ARG A 218 -1.92 8.67 14.48
N ARG A 219 -1.12 9.69 14.82
CA ARG A 219 0.35 9.56 14.93
C ARG A 219 0.76 8.62 16.07
N ASP A 220 0.04 8.60 17.18
CA ASP A 220 0.23 7.60 18.24
C ASP A 220 -0.07 6.17 17.76
N TRP A 221 -1.06 5.98 16.88
CA TRP A 221 -1.34 4.67 16.27
C TRP A 221 -0.24 4.26 15.28
N LEU A 222 0.29 5.21 14.52
CA LEU A 222 1.43 5.02 13.62
C LEU A 222 2.68 4.60 14.40
N ALA A 223 3.04 5.32 15.46
CA ALA A 223 4.18 5.00 16.32
C ALA A 223 4.07 3.58 16.90
N LYS A 224 2.95 3.25 17.56
CA LYS A 224 2.68 1.90 18.11
C LYS A 224 2.73 0.81 17.06
N THR A 225 2.28 1.09 15.83
CA THR A 225 2.36 0.14 14.71
C THR A 225 3.82 -0.09 14.31
N LEU A 226 4.61 0.96 14.10
CA LEU A 226 6.02 0.85 13.76
C LEU A 226 6.81 0.11 14.86
N GLU A 227 6.62 0.48 16.13
CA GLU A 227 7.20 -0.21 17.29
C GLU A 227 6.85 -1.70 17.35
N SER A 228 5.64 -2.09 16.92
CA SER A 228 5.18 -3.49 16.95
C SER A 228 5.77 -4.36 15.83
N PHE A 229 6.31 -3.78 14.76
CA PHE A 229 6.80 -4.54 13.60
C PHE A 229 8.30 -4.41 13.31
N LEU A 230 8.96 -3.35 13.79
CA LEU A 230 10.35 -3.06 13.44
C LEU A 230 11.34 -3.56 14.48
N SER A 231 12.46 -4.11 14.00
CA SER A 231 13.63 -4.40 14.83
C SER A 231 14.38 -3.12 15.18
N GLN A 232 15.06 -3.10 16.33
CA GLN A 232 15.88 -1.98 16.82
C GLN A 232 16.87 -1.42 15.76
N SER A 233 17.37 -2.29 14.88
CA SER A 233 18.29 -1.98 13.78
C SER A 233 17.69 -1.13 12.64
N LEU A 234 16.35 -1.07 12.53
CA LEU A 234 15.63 -0.33 11.50
C LEU A 234 15.01 0.96 12.02
N THR A 235 14.81 1.09 13.33
CA THR A 235 14.28 2.30 13.96
C THR A 235 15.09 3.55 13.62
N SER A 236 16.41 3.43 13.44
CA SER A 236 17.29 4.54 13.03
C SER A 236 17.09 5.05 11.60
N ARG A 237 16.33 4.31 10.77
CA ARG A 237 16.01 4.66 9.37
C ARG A 237 14.60 5.24 9.21
N VAL A 238 13.79 5.23 10.26
CA VAL A 238 12.39 5.65 10.22
C VAL A 238 12.20 6.91 11.07
N ILE A 239 11.67 7.96 10.45
CA ILE A 239 11.32 9.21 11.13
C ILE A 239 9.81 9.34 11.14
N VAL A 240 9.22 9.70 12.29
CA VAL A 240 7.79 10.05 12.38
C VAL A 240 7.68 11.58 12.43
N SER A 241 7.04 12.17 11.42
CA SER A 241 6.79 13.62 11.34
C SER A 241 5.33 13.96 11.70
N ALA A 242 5.12 15.20 12.13
CA ALA A 242 3.84 15.77 12.56
C ALA A 242 3.44 17.00 11.73
N GLN A 243 4.03 17.16 10.54
CA GLN A 243 3.84 18.32 9.69
C GLN A 243 2.54 18.24 8.88
N ASP A 244 2.02 19.39 8.46
CA ASP A 244 0.99 19.44 7.43
C ASP A 244 1.57 18.87 6.13
N GLY A 245 0.95 17.82 5.59
CA GLY A 245 1.41 17.20 4.34
C GLY A 245 1.51 18.19 3.17
N ARG A 246 0.78 19.31 3.23
CA ARG A 246 0.79 20.36 2.21
C ARG A 246 2.04 21.25 2.22
N SER A 247 2.85 21.26 3.29
CA SER A 247 4.07 22.06 3.37
C SER A 247 5.35 21.33 2.96
N PHE A 248 5.32 20.00 2.82
CA PHE A 248 6.50 19.20 2.43
C PHE A 248 7.16 19.68 1.13
N GLY A 249 6.35 20.06 0.14
CA GLY A 249 6.85 20.60 -1.13
C GLY A 249 7.65 21.90 -1.01
N GLN A 250 7.55 22.62 0.13
CA GLN A 250 8.34 23.81 0.44
C GLN A 250 9.50 23.51 1.40
N SER A 251 9.28 22.68 2.42
CA SER A 251 10.29 22.39 3.45
C SER A 251 11.31 21.32 3.04
N GLU A 252 10.94 20.40 2.15
CA GLU A 252 11.70 19.21 1.75
C GLU A 252 11.72 19.06 0.21
N ALA A 253 11.82 20.19 -0.49
CA ALA A 253 11.76 20.24 -1.95
C ALA A 253 12.88 19.39 -2.59
N GLY A 254 12.48 18.39 -3.37
CA GLY A 254 13.41 17.45 -4.02
C GLY A 254 14.19 16.53 -3.07
N THR A 255 13.81 16.39 -1.80
CA THR A 255 14.52 15.55 -0.82
C THR A 255 14.40 14.04 -1.12
N TYR A 256 13.25 13.59 -1.64
CA TYR A 256 12.88 12.16 -1.68
C TYR A 256 12.99 11.54 -3.08
N ASP A 257 13.43 10.28 -3.17
CA ASP A 257 13.38 9.49 -4.40
C ASP A 257 11.95 9.05 -4.75
N LYS A 258 11.18 8.72 -3.69
CA LYS A 258 9.85 8.13 -3.75
C LYS A 258 8.91 8.80 -2.76
N VAL A 259 7.68 9.11 -3.17
CA VAL A 259 6.63 9.62 -2.27
C VAL A 259 5.35 8.81 -2.42
N LEU A 260 4.79 8.38 -1.31
CA LEU A 260 3.45 7.78 -1.22
C LEU A 260 2.47 8.82 -0.68
N VAL A 261 1.35 9.00 -1.38
CA VAL A 261 0.21 9.82 -0.97
C VAL A 261 -1.02 8.93 -0.86
N ASP A 262 -1.12 8.19 0.26
CA ASP A 262 -2.35 7.48 0.65
C ASP A 262 -3.32 8.48 1.27
N SER A 263 -4.10 9.14 0.40
CA SER A 263 -4.74 10.40 0.77
C SER A 263 -5.97 10.20 1.67
N PRO A 264 -6.24 11.10 2.64
CA PRO A 264 -7.54 11.16 3.29
C PRO A 264 -8.65 11.28 2.23
N CYS A 265 -9.64 10.40 2.31
CA CYS A 265 -10.70 10.21 1.32
C CYS A 265 -11.99 9.68 1.97
N SER A 266 -13.06 9.55 1.19
CA SER A 266 -14.36 9.05 1.68
C SER A 266 -14.38 7.60 2.18
N ASN A 267 -13.26 6.85 2.07
CA ASN A 267 -13.01 5.54 2.70
C ASN A 267 -14.28 4.67 2.78
N ASP A 268 -14.81 4.30 1.61
CA ASP A 268 -16.24 4.01 1.45
C ASP A 268 -16.71 2.85 2.35
N ARG A 269 -15.88 1.82 2.50
CA ARG A 269 -16.09 0.71 3.46
C ARG A 269 -16.22 1.20 4.90
N SER A 270 -15.41 2.17 5.34
CA SER A 270 -15.46 2.69 6.71
C SER A 270 -16.60 3.68 6.92
N TRP A 271 -17.00 4.43 5.90
CA TRP A 271 -18.11 5.38 5.98
C TRP A 271 -19.48 4.69 5.94
N LEU A 272 -19.62 3.58 5.23
CA LEU A 272 -20.87 2.80 5.24
C LEU A 272 -21.26 2.26 6.63
N TYR A 273 -20.33 2.08 7.58
CA TYR A 273 -20.63 1.53 8.92
C TYR A 273 -20.37 2.52 10.08
N CYS A 274 -20.41 3.83 9.81
CA CYS A 274 -20.39 4.85 10.85
C CYS A 274 -21.78 5.10 11.46
N GLY A 275 -21.84 5.85 12.57
CA GLY A 275 -23.12 6.31 13.12
C GLY A 275 -23.78 7.36 12.23
N GLY A 276 -25.12 7.50 12.28
CA GLY A 276 -25.89 8.44 11.43
C GLY A 276 -25.34 9.87 11.42
N GLN A 277 -25.26 10.50 12.60
CA GLN A 277 -24.70 11.86 12.76
C GLN A 277 -23.26 11.98 12.24
N GLN A 278 -22.43 10.94 12.44
CA GLN A 278 -21.06 10.92 11.93
C GLN A 278 -21.03 10.82 10.40
N GLY A 279 -21.98 10.09 9.79
CA GLY A 279 -22.14 10.01 8.34
C GLY A 279 -22.55 11.35 7.74
N GLU A 280 -23.57 12.01 8.29
CA GLU A 280 -23.99 13.35 7.85
C GLU A 280 -22.84 14.37 7.94
N GLN A 281 -22.06 14.35 9.03
CA GLN A 281 -20.91 15.24 9.17
C GLN A 281 -19.83 14.94 8.12
N ARG A 282 -19.48 13.67 7.94
CA ARG A 282 -18.53 13.22 6.91
C ARG A 282 -18.97 13.61 5.49
N LEU A 283 -20.27 13.52 5.18
CA LEU A 283 -20.81 13.94 3.89
C LEU A 283 -20.66 15.44 3.64
N LYS A 284 -20.82 16.29 4.67
CA LYS A 284 -20.53 17.73 4.57
C LYS A 284 -19.05 18.00 4.31
N GLU A 285 -18.17 17.27 5.00
CA GLU A 285 -16.70 17.36 4.83
C GLU A 285 -16.22 16.83 3.47
N ARG A 286 -16.94 15.87 2.88
CA ARG A 286 -16.57 15.18 1.63
C ARG A 286 -16.28 16.12 0.46
N ALA A 287 -17.03 17.22 0.35
CA ALA A 287 -16.86 18.21 -0.71
C ALA A 287 -15.47 18.89 -0.69
N GLY A 288 -14.81 18.96 0.47
CA GLY A 288 -13.45 19.51 0.61
C GLY A 288 -12.32 18.53 0.28
N LEU A 289 -12.61 17.23 0.19
CA LEU A 289 -11.59 16.19 0.04
C LEU A 289 -10.79 16.31 -1.28
N PRO A 290 -11.40 16.49 -2.47
CA PRO A 290 -10.64 16.67 -3.72
C PRO A 290 -9.65 17.83 -3.68
N ALA A 291 -10.02 18.95 -3.06
CA ALA A 291 -9.15 20.12 -2.93
C ALA A 291 -7.94 19.83 -2.02
N LEU A 292 -8.17 19.17 -0.88
CA LEU A 292 -7.10 18.73 0.02
C LEU A 292 -6.19 17.69 -0.65
N GLN A 293 -6.77 16.70 -1.31
CA GLN A 293 -6.07 15.65 -2.06
C GLN A 293 -5.15 16.24 -3.13
N ALA A 294 -5.63 17.24 -3.90
CA ALA A 294 -4.83 17.95 -4.89
C ALA A 294 -3.71 18.81 -4.26
N GLN A 295 -3.93 19.41 -3.08
CA GLN A 295 -2.88 20.13 -2.35
C GLN A 295 -1.77 19.18 -1.87
N LEU A 296 -2.14 18.01 -1.33
CA LEU A 296 -1.21 16.97 -0.90
C LEU A 296 -0.40 16.40 -2.09
N LEU A 297 -1.05 16.15 -3.23
CA LEU A 297 -0.38 15.63 -4.42
C LEU A 297 0.61 16.63 -5.04
N ARG A 298 0.25 17.93 -5.13
CA ARG A 298 1.21 18.99 -5.53
C ARG A 298 2.40 19.07 -4.57
N SER A 299 2.16 19.02 -3.26
CA SER A 299 3.23 19.01 -2.24
C SER A 299 4.17 17.82 -2.42
N ALA A 300 3.63 16.62 -2.68
CA ALA A 300 4.41 15.42 -2.95
C ALA A 300 5.26 15.53 -4.23
N LEU A 301 4.72 16.09 -5.32
CA LEU A 301 5.46 16.31 -6.56
C LEU A 301 6.61 17.32 -6.38
N SER A 302 6.42 18.36 -5.55
CA SER A 302 7.52 19.27 -5.21
C SER A 302 8.57 18.64 -4.28
N ALA A 303 8.15 17.76 -3.35
CA ALA A 303 9.04 17.07 -2.40
C ALA A 303 9.83 15.91 -3.03
N VAL A 304 9.32 15.28 -4.09
CA VAL A 304 10.06 14.27 -4.85
C VAL A 304 11.12 14.93 -5.75
N ARG A 305 12.30 14.33 -5.85
CA ARG A 305 13.38 14.83 -6.71
C ARG A 305 13.05 14.71 -8.20
N PRO A 306 13.75 15.46 -9.08
CA PRO A 306 13.77 15.18 -10.51
C PRO A 306 14.12 13.71 -10.81
N GLY A 307 13.35 13.10 -11.70
CA GLY A 307 13.40 11.67 -12.03
C GLY A 307 12.78 10.74 -10.98
N GLY A 308 12.31 11.26 -9.84
CA GLY A 308 11.63 10.50 -8.80
C GLY A 308 10.15 10.25 -9.09
N VAL A 309 9.52 9.44 -8.23
CA VAL A 309 8.15 8.93 -8.45
C VAL A 309 7.25 9.20 -7.26
N VAL A 310 6.04 9.69 -7.53
CA VAL A 310 4.93 9.76 -6.58
C VAL A 310 3.91 8.66 -6.91
N VAL A 311 3.41 7.96 -5.90
CA VAL A 311 2.17 7.17 -6.03
C VAL A 311 1.07 7.84 -5.22
N TYR A 312 0.01 8.22 -5.91
CA TYR A 312 -1.24 8.68 -5.31
C TYR A 312 -2.21 7.51 -5.18
N SER A 313 -2.86 7.38 -4.03
CA SER A 313 -3.86 6.35 -3.80
C SER A 313 -4.98 6.78 -2.86
N THR A 314 -6.14 6.14 -3.03
CA THR A 314 -7.32 6.31 -2.18
C THR A 314 -8.02 4.96 -1.96
N CYS A 315 -8.96 4.92 -1.02
CA CYS A 315 -9.89 3.80 -0.82
C CYS A 315 -11.36 4.23 -1.04
N THR A 316 -11.60 4.96 -2.13
CA THR A 316 -12.94 5.41 -2.57
C THR A 316 -13.17 5.10 -4.04
N LEU A 317 -14.44 4.89 -4.42
CA LEU A 317 -14.86 4.76 -5.82
C LEU A 317 -14.95 6.12 -6.53
N SER A 318 -15.07 7.22 -5.77
CA SER A 318 -15.33 8.59 -6.21
C SER A 318 -14.38 9.09 -7.28
N SER A 319 -14.89 9.30 -8.50
CA SER A 319 -14.13 9.87 -9.62
C SER A 319 -13.55 11.26 -9.31
N PHE A 320 -14.28 12.05 -8.51
CA PHE A 320 -13.86 13.37 -8.03
C PHE A 320 -12.66 13.33 -7.08
N GLU A 321 -12.51 12.25 -6.30
CA GLU A 321 -11.37 12.05 -5.39
C GLU A 321 -10.23 11.27 -6.05
N ASN A 322 -10.45 10.75 -7.27
CA ASN A 322 -9.53 9.86 -7.97
C ASN A 322 -8.97 10.54 -9.24
N PHE A 323 -9.59 10.25 -10.40
CA PHE A 323 -9.14 10.73 -11.71
C PHE A 323 -9.13 12.27 -11.79
N ALA A 324 -10.13 12.94 -11.22
CA ALA A 324 -10.22 14.40 -11.29
C ALA A 324 -9.12 15.11 -10.48
N VAL A 325 -8.68 14.53 -9.35
CA VAL A 325 -7.52 15.05 -8.59
C VAL A 325 -6.26 14.96 -9.42
N VAL A 326 -5.99 13.79 -10.00
CA VAL A 326 -4.79 13.55 -10.83
C VAL A 326 -4.80 14.48 -12.05
N GLU A 327 -5.90 14.54 -12.79
CA GLU A 327 -6.07 15.41 -13.97
C GLU A 327 -5.86 16.89 -13.61
N THR A 328 -6.46 17.38 -12.52
CA THR A 328 -6.29 18.75 -12.04
C THR A 328 -4.81 19.06 -11.75
N VAL A 329 -4.11 18.16 -11.08
CA VAL A 329 -2.70 18.38 -10.72
C VAL A 329 -1.76 18.27 -11.91
N LEU A 330 -1.99 17.36 -12.86
CA LEU A 330 -1.19 17.25 -14.08
C LEU A 330 -1.34 18.47 -15.00
N ASN A 331 -2.52 19.11 -15.02
CA ASN A 331 -2.73 20.36 -15.74
C ASN A 331 -1.92 21.54 -15.15
N ASP A 332 -1.69 21.54 -13.83
CA ASP A 332 -0.92 22.58 -13.13
C ASP A 332 0.60 22.31 -13.11
N CYS A 333 1.02 21.05 -13.25
CA CYS A 333 2.41 20.60 -13.09
C CYS A 333 2.94 19.94 -14.39
N PRO A 334 3.38 20.71 -15.40
CA PRO A 334 3.81 20.18 -16.70
C PRO A 334 5.06 19.30 -16.67
N GLU A 335 5.83 19.33 -15.59
CA GLU A 335 6.93 18.42 -15.29
C GLU A 335 6.47 17.04 -14.79
N ALA A 336 5.20 16.88 -14.41
CA ALA A 336 4.64 15.63 -13.94
C ALA A 336 4.07 14.81 -15.12
N GLU A 337 4.45 13.53 -15.21
CA GLU A 337 3.96 12.59 -16.21
C GLU A 337 3.34 11.38 -15.52
N PRO A 338 2.08 11.01 -15.81
CA PRO A 338 1.50 9.79 -15.29
C PRO A 338 2.04 8.57 -16.05
N GLU A 339 2.35 7.51 -15.33
CA GLU A 339 2.79 6.23 -15.88
C GLU A 339 1.62 5.27 -15.98
N ASP A 340 1.48 4.61 -17.14
CA ASP A 340 0.46 3.59 -17.34
C ASP A 340 0.78 2.34 -16.52
N LEU A 341 -0.15 1.96 -15.64
CA LEU A 341 -0.03 0.78 -14.78
C LEU A 341 -0.78 -0.44 -15.35
N TRP A 342 -1.43 -0.32 -16.51
CA TRP A 342 -2.29 -1.39 -17.03
C TRP A 342 -1.52 -2.67 -17.36
N GLU A 343 -0.41 -2.58 -18.10
CA GLU A 343 0.40 -3.76 -18.43
C GLU A 343 1.13 -4.34 -17.21
N GLU A 344 1.56 -3.48 -16.28
CA GLU A 344 2.36 -3.86 -15.11
C GLU A 344 1.52 -4.45 -13.96
N ILE A 345 0.32 -3.92 -13.74
CA ILE A 345 -0.51 -4.25 -12.57
C ILE A 345 -1.91 -4.70 -12.99
N GLY A 346 -2.52 -4.03 -13.98
CA GLY A 346 -3.88 -4.32 -14.43
C GLY A 346 -4.04 -5.71 -15.03
N ILE A 347 -3.23 -6.05 -16.05
CA ILE A 347 -3.29 -7.34 -16.74
C ILE A 347 -2.93 -8.52 -15.81
N PRO A 348 -1.79 -8.54 -15.09
CA PRO A 348 -1.39 -9.69 -14.29
C PRO A 348 -2.34 -10.00 -13.13
N LEU A 349 -3.07 -8.99 -12.65
CA LEU A 349 -3.98 -9.11 -11.50
C LEU A 349 -5.45 -9.17 -11.91
N SER A 350 -5.76 -9.10 -13.21
CA SER A 350 -7.15 -9.13 -13.72
C SER A 350 -7.92 -10.41 -13.37
N GLU A 351 -7.23 -11.53 -13.13
CA GLU A 351 -7.86 -12.77 -12.64
C GLU A 351 -8.39 -12.66 -11.20
N HIS A 352 -7.78 -11.82 -10.36
CA HIS A 352 -8.10 -11.70 -8.93
C HIS A 352 -8.82 -10.39 -8.56
N PHE A 353 -8.68 -9.35 -9.38
CA PHE A 353 -9.20 -8.00 -9.14
C PHE A 353 -10.05 -7.54 -10.32
N THR A 354 -11.18 -6.89 -10.05
CA THR A 354 -11.93 -6.19 -11.11
C THR A 354 -11.43 -4.76 -11.20
N PHE A 355 -10.81 -4.42 -12.32
CA PHE A 355 -10.43 -3.05 -12.63
C PHE A 355 -11.52 -2.38 -13.47
N ARG A 356 -11.78 -1.10 -13.22
CA ARG A 356 -12.64 -0.28 -14.07
C ARG A 356 -11.93 0.03 -15.39
N THR A 357 -12.30 -0.69 -16.44
CA THR A 357 -11.99 -0.36 -17.84
C THR A 357 -13.15 0.42 -18.48
N THR A 358 -12.88 1.25 -19.48
CA THR A 358 -13.93 2.06 -20.15
C THR A 358 -14.74 1.25 -21.16
N HIS A 359 -16.05 1.40 -21.31
CA HIS A 359 -17.03 2.36 -20.75
C HIS A 359 -18.41 1.64 -20.66
N PRO A 360 -19.39 2.05 -19.81
CA PRO A 360 -20.76 1.51 -19.92
C PRO A 360 -21.27 1.75 -21.35
N GLY A 361 -21.68 0.69 -22.04
CA GLY A 361 -22.10 0.72 -23.45
C GLY A 361 -21.08 0.25 -24.51
N GLY A 362 -19.86 -0.14 -24.13
CA GLY A 362 -18.93 -0.82 -25.04
C GLY A 362 -19.05 -2.34 -24.96
N SER A 363 -19.41 -3.02 -26.06
CA SER A 363 -19.46 -4.48 -26.11
C SER A 363 -18.08 -5.10 -25.88
N GLN A 364 -17.97 -6.06 -24.96
CA GLN A 364 -16.74 -6.83 -24.81
C GLN A 364 -16.50 -7.69 -26.06
N THR A 365 -15.41 -7.41 -26.78
CA THR A 365 -14.80 -8.34 -27.73
C THR A 365 -13.29 -8.38 -27.49
N PRO A 366 -12.69 -9.54 -27.22
CA PRO A 366 -11.25 -9.64 -27.04
C PRO A 366 -10.52 -9.64 -28.40
N HIS A 367 -9.28 -9.17 -28.37
CA HIS A 367 -8.25 -9.17 -29.42
C HIS A 367 -8.25 -8.05 -30.50
N ASN A 368 -7.01 -7.66 -30.83
CA ASN A 368 -6.54 -6.84 -31.95
C ASN A 368 -6.96 -5.36 -32.01
N ALA A 369 -6.24 -4.53 -31.25
CA ALA A 369 -5.93 -3.16 -31.66
C ALA A 369 -4.44 -3.07 -32.02
N SER A 370 -4.14 -2.95 -33.32
CA SER A 370 -2.78 -2.71 -33.81
C SER A 370 -2.37 -1.25 -33.59
N LEU A 371 -1.08 -1.02 -33.34
CA LEU A 371 -0.52 0.30 -33.06
C LEU A 371 -0.55 1.22 -34.30
N GLN A 372 -1.30 2.32 -34.22
CA GLN A 372 -0.95 3.57 -34.91
C GLN A 372 -1.11 4.76 -33.95
N PRO A 373 -0.12 5.66 -33.86
CA PRO A 373 -0.28 6.94 -33.18
C PRO A 373 -1.04 7.94 -34.05
N HIS A 374 -1.56 8.99 -33.42
CA HIS A 374 -2.40 10.06 -33.97
C HIS A 374 -3.89 9.66 -34.12
N ASN A 375 -4.75 10.38 -33.38
CA ASN A 375 -6.22 10.24 -33.29
C ASN A 375 -6.76 9.00 -32.56
N ALA A 376 -6.18 8.66 -31.40
CA ALA A 376 -6.89 7.84 -30.41
C ALA A 376 -8.04 8.66 -29.78
N PRO A 377 -9.26 8.10 -29.61
CA PRO A 377 -10.34 8.77 -28.90
C PRO A 377 -10.01 8.92 -27.41
N SER A 378 -10.70 9.85 -26.74
CA SER A 378 -10.46 10.24 -25.33
C SER A 378 -10.57 9.09 -24.30
N SER A 379 -11.04 7.90 -24.68
CA SER A 379 -11.08 6.72 -23.83
C SER A 379 -9.71 6.16 -23.46
N SER A 380 -8.69 6.26 -24.34
CA SER A 380 -7.36 5.69 -24.06
C SER A 380 -6.58 6.43 -22.95
N TYR A 381 -7.05 7.60 -22.53
CA TYR A 381 -6.37 8.44 -21.54
C TYR A 381 -6.64 8.03 -20.09
N ARG A 382 -7.80 7.43 -19.77
CA ARG A 382 -8.16 7.16 -18.36
C ARG A 382 -7.28 6.11 -17.69
N HIS A 383 -6.87 5.07 -18.41
CA HIS A 383 -5.93 4.06 -17.89
C HIS A 383 -4.55 4.64 -17.57
N ARG A 384 -4.09 5.60 -18.39
CA ARG A 384 -2.85 6.33 -18.14
C ARG A 384 -2.91 7.17 -16.86
N LEU A 385 -4.07 7.72 -16.50
CA LEU A 385 -4.23 8.49 -15.26
C LEU A 385 -4.25 7.61 -13.99
N GLY A 386 -4.61 6.33 -14.11
CA GLY A 386 -4.57 5.39 -12.99
C GLY A 386 -5.51 4.19 -13.12
N LEU A 387 -5.43 3.29 -12.14
CA LEU A 387 -6.27 2.10 -12.03
C LEU A 387 -7.24 2.24 -10.86
N LEU A 388 -8.51 1.91 -11.08
CA LEU A 388 -9.52 1.77 -10.02
C LEU A 388 -9.91 0.30 -9.87
N VAL A 389 -9.58 -0.30 -8.73
CA VAL A 389 -10.10 -1.59 -8.28
C VAL A 389 -11.52 -1.37 -7.75
N VAL A 390 -12.49 -2.06 -8.32
CA VAL A 390 -13.90 -2.05 -7.90
C VAL A 390 -14.21 -3.40 -7.25
N PRO A 391 -14.74 -3.44 -6.01
CA PRO A 391 -15.13 -4.71 -5.40
C PRO A 391 -16.24 -5.37 -6.21
N GLN A 392 -16.16 -6.68 -6.44
CA GLN A 392 -17.17 -7.47 -7.15
C GLN A 392 -17.35 -8.84 -6.48
N PRO A 393 -18.50 -9.52 -6.66
CA PRO A 393 -18.69 -10.89 -6.18
C PRO A 393 -17.54 -11.82 -6.63
N GLY A 394 -16.93 -12.55 -5.69
CA GLY A 394 -15.75 -13.39 -5.92
C GLY A 394 -14.40 -12.65 -6.01
N LYS A 395 -14.40 -11.33 -6.26
CA LYS A 395 -13.22 -10.45 -6.31
C LYS A 395 -13.44 -9.25 -5.37
N THR A 396 -13.54 -9.53 -4.07
CA THR A 396 -14.05 -8.58 -3.06
C THR A 396 -12.96 -7.67 -2.49
N TRP A 397 -12.01 -7.24 -3.33
CA TRP A 397 -10.94 -6.32 -2.97
C TRP A 397 -11.31 -4.86 -3.25
N GLY A 398 -10.57 -3.93 -2.67
CA GLY A 398 -10.84 -2.49 -2.83
C GLY A 398 -12.15 -2.02 -2.15
N PRO A 399 -12.68 -0.83 -2.48
CA PRO A 399 -12.22 0.02 -3.57
C PRO A 399 -10.81 0.54 -3.32
N MET A 400 -10.04 0.65 -4.40
CA MET A 400 -8.70 1.20 -4.34
C MET A 400 -8.36 1.90 -5.66
N PHE A 401 -7.98 3.17 -5.59
CA PHE A 401 -7.42 3.90 -6.72
C PHE A 401 -5.90 3.97 -6.61
N LEU A 402 -5.21 3.82 -7.74
CA LEU A 402 -3.76 3.88 -7.88
C LEU A 402 -3.39 4.75 -9.07
N SER A 403 -2.58 5.79 -8.85
CA SER A 403 -1.94 6.56 -9.92
C SER A 403 -0.44 6.70 -9.63
N ARG A 404 0.40 6.39 -10.61
CA ARG A 404 1.85 6.57 -10.51
C ARG A 404 2.26 7.73 -11.40
N ILE A 405 3.00 8.68 -10.84
CA ILE A 405 3.36 9.93 -11.51
C ILE A 405 4.86 10.15 -11.34
N ARG A 406 5.58 10.32 -12.45
CA ARG A 406 7.01 10.64 -12.47
C ARG A 406 7.20 12.14 -12.59
N ARG A 407 8.09 12.69 -11.78
CA ARG A 407 8.59 14.07 -11.98
C ARG A 407 9.73 14.02 -13.00
N ARG A 408 9.54 14.59 -14.19
CA ARG A 408 10.51 14.55 -15.29
C ARG A 408 11.74 15.43 -15.06
N LYS A 409 11.60 16.57 -14.37
CA LYS A 409 12.62 17.63 -14.24
C LYS A 409 12.62 18.32 -12.88
#